data_AF-D0LK57-F1
#
_entry.id   AF-D0LK57-F1
#
_cell.length_a   1.000
_cell.length_b   1.000
_cell.length_c   1.000
_cell.angle_alpha   90.00
_cell.angle_beta   90.00
_cell.angle_gamma   90.00
#
_symmetry.space_group_name_H-M   'P 1'
#
loop_
_entity.id
_entity.type
_entity.pdbx_description
1 polymer ?
#
loop_
_entity_poly.entity_id
_entity_poly.type
_entity_poly.pdbx_seq_one_letter_code
_entity_poly.pdbx_strand_id
1 'polypeptide(L)'
;MKRRILSISLASALAGLALCALVIAGPGARAVADDQAPAATTKVSPHDRSLIGERDCSECHTPAGWSLSGDGGGFDHAQTGFPLTGTHASVQCIDCHVGNRTITRDCSNCHRDAHQGRLGIQCDQCHNTRNFRDTRAIERHRRTRLPLTGVHAVLPCSSCHIRTAGRSSGRTYAPVPATCFSCHEKDYRSDIHPVHQGDANDPSLAQFPRDCEACHRPIAWSPAVLDPRSLQRLSTVQQSLRDHDRHFPLSFGKHRGARCESCHLTTANPRLLTCTGCHNHSPARLRMSHQGKAVASDAAGCLRCHPGGIAR
;
A
#
# COMPACT_ATOMS: atom_id res chain seq x y z
N MET A 1 33.71 -37.70 26.45
CA MET A 1 34.46 -38.47 25.43
C MET A 1 34.37 -37.75 24.09
N LYS A 2 35.50 -37.23 23.60
CA LYS A 2 35.64 -36.49 22.32
C LYS A 2 35.83 -37.49 21.17
N ARG A 3 35.06 -37.39 20.07
CA ARG A 3 35.39 -37.90 18.72
C ARG A 3 34.67 -36.99 17.71
N ARG A 4 35.35 -36.05 17.06
CA ARG A 4 36.33 -36.09 15.95
C ARG A 4 35.65 -35.78 14.61
N ILE A 5 36.11 -34.65 14.09
CA ILE A 5 35.92 -34.01 12.78
C ILE A 5 36.32 -34.95 11.65
N LEU A 6 35.61 -34.88 10.51
CA LEU A 6 36.21 -35.12 9.19
C LEU A 6 35.44 -34.37 8.11
N SER A 7 36.08 -33.30 7.66
CA SER A 7 35.78 -32.52 6.46
C SER A 7 36.23 -33.33 5.23
N ILE A 8 35.39 -33.43 4.20
CA ILE A 8 35.81 -33.92 2.88
C ILE A 8 35.50 -32.81 1.88
N SER A 9 36.58 -32.22 1.37
CA SER A 9 36.63 -31.41 0.17
C SER A 9 36.91 -32.36 -0.99
N LEU A 10 36.14 -32.29 -2.08
CA LEU A 10 36.56 -32.82 -3.37
C LEU A 10 36.13 -31.84 -4.47
N ALA A 11 37.12 -31.12 -4.99
CA ALA A 11 37.06 -30.51 -6.30
C ALA A 11 37.29 -31.62 -7.35
N SER A 12 36.49 -31.62 -8.41
CA SER A 12 36.86 -32.21 -9.71
C SER A 12 36.14 -31.47 -10.81
N ALA A 13 36.91 -31.15 -11.84
CA ALA A 13 36.60 -30.25 -12.92
C ALA A 13 36.20 -31.01 -14.20
N LEU A 14 35.56 -30.24 -15.10
CA LEU A 14 35.66 -30.24 -16.57
C LEU A 14 34.75 -31.12 -17.44
N ALA A 15 34.38 -30.46 -18.54
CA ALA A 15 33.80 -30.90 -19.82
C ALA A 15 32.34 -31.37 -19.78
N GLY A 16 31.40 -30.88 -20.58
CA GLY A 16 31.45 -30.03 -21.77
C GLY A 16 30.31 -30.49 -22.68
N LEU A 17 29.45 -29.58 -23.15
CA LEU A 17 28.61 -29.73 -24.35
C LEU A 17 27.75 -28.46 -24.52
N ALA A 18 28.24 -27.56 -25.37
CA ALA A 18 27.47 -26.44 -25.88
C ALA A 18 26.48 -26.97 -26.93
N LEU A 19 25.18 -26.88 -26.65
CA LEU A 19 24.14 -27.13 -27.64
C LEU A 19 23.88 -25.83 -28.41
N CYS A 20 24.37 -25.77 -29.64
CA CYS A 20 23.98 -24.77 -30.63
C CYS A 20 22.50 -24.99 -31.01
N ALA A 21 21.62 -24.08 -30.58
CA ALA A 21 20.26 -24.00 -31.10
C ALA A 21 20.27 -23.15 -32.39
N LEU A 22 20.04 -23.81 -33.53
CA LEU A 22 19.72 -23.16 -34.79
C LEU A 22 18.38 -22.42 -34.65
N VAL A 23 18.40 -21.10 -34.77
CA VAL A 23 17.19 -20.28 -35.01
C VAL A 23 17.06 -20.07 -36.51
N ILE A 24 16.00 -20.64 -37.09
CA ILE A 24 15.59 -20.44 -38.48
C ILE A 24 14.99 -19.04 -38.59
N ALA A 25 15.66 -18.14 -39.30
CA ALA A 25 15.14 -16.82 -39.64
C ALA A 25 14.15 -16.92 -40.81
N GLY A 26 12.87 -16.64 -40.54
CA GLY A 26 11.85 -16.40 -41.57
C GLY A 26 11.89 -14.94 -42.06
N PRO A 27 11.47 -14.65 -43.31
CA PRO A 27 11.52 -13.31 -43.85
C PRO A 27 10.31 -12.49 -43.41
N GLY A 28 10.54 -11.23 -43.04
CA GLY A 28 9.52 -10.18 -43.15
C GLY A 28 8.73 -9.84 -41.88
N ALA A 29 9.32 -9.00 -41.05
CA ALA A 29 8.61 -7.92 -40.36
C ALA A 29 9.61 -6.81 -40.07
N ARG A 30 9.56 -5.73 -40.87
CA ARG A 30 10.34 -4.52 -40.62
C ARG A 30 9.88 -3.96 -39.27
N ALA A 31 10.73 -4.05 -38.26
CA ALA A 31 10.62 -3.19 -37.10
C ALA A 31 10.80 -1.75 -37.61
N VAL A 32 9.73 -0.96 -37.55
CA VAL A 32 9.84 0.49 -37.68
C VAL A 32 10.53 0.95 -36.41
N ALA A 33 11.85 1.02 -36.45
CA ALA A 33 12.62 1.81 -35.51
C ALA A 33 12.21 3.26 -35.77
N ASP A 34 11.40 3.80 -34.86
CA ASP A 34 11.13 5.23 -34.80
C ASP A 34 12.39 5.90 -34.21
N ASP A 35 13.43 6.01 -35.04
CA ASP A 35 14.66 6.76 -34.79
C ASP A 35 14.40 8.26 -34.92
N GLN A 36 13.42 8.77 -34.19
CA GLN A 36 13.25 10.19 -33.96
C GLN A 36 13.73 10.52 -32.56
N ALA A 37 15.06 10.46 -32.42
CA ALA A 37 15.75 11.39 -31.53
C ALA A 37 15.24 12.80 -31.87
N PRO A 38 14.78 13.61 -30.89
CA PRO A 38 14.35 14.96 -31.18
C PRO A 38 15.51 15.70 -31.84
N ALA A 39 15.24 16.27 -33.01
CA ALA A 39 16.18 17.11 -33.74
C ALA A 39 16.85 18.08 -32.76
N ALA A 40 18.17 18.16 -32.81
CA ALA A 40 18.95 19.13 -32.04
C ALA A 40 18.29 20.50 -32.24
N THR A 41 17.68 21.00 -31.17
CA THR A 41 17.09 22.34 -31.14
C THR A 41 18.16 23.31 -31.60
N THR A 42 17.97 23.94 -32.75
CA THR A 42 18.77 25.11 -33.14
C THR A 42 18.80 26.02 -31.92
N LYS A 43 20.00 26.29 -31.38
CA LYS A 43 20.14 27.22 -30.25
C LYS A 43 19.66 28.59 -30.74
N VAL A 44 18.40 28.90 -30.49
CA VAL A 44 17.84 30.24 -30.71
C VAL A 44 18.58 31.16 -29.74
N SER A 45 19.16 32.24 -30.28
CA SER A 45 19.79 33.27 -29.45
C SER A 45 18.72 33.81 -28.50
N PRO A 46 18.98 33.87 -27.18
CA PRO A 46 18.02 34.42 -26.23
C PRO A 46 17.72 35.92 -26.48
N HIS A 47 18.50 36.55 -27.35
CA HIS A 47 18.37 37.92 -27.79
C HIS A 47 17.46 38.06 -29.04
N ASP A 48 16.38 37.32 -29.20
CA ASP A 48 15.55 37.34 -30.44
C ASP A 48 14.42 38.39 -30.46
N ARG A 49 14.64 39.55 -29.80
CA ARG A 49 13.67 40.64 -29.50
C ARG A 49 12.83 40.45 -28.24
N SER A 50 12.81 39.25 -27.66
CA SER A 50 12.21 38.96 -26.34
C SER A 50 12.93 39.65 -25.17
N LEU A 51 14.27 39.57 -25.19
CA LEU A 51 15.15 40.01 -24.10
C LEU A 51 16.11 41.13 -24.47
N ILE A 52 16.13 41.58 -25.74
CA ILE A 52 16.82 42.83 -26.13
C ILE A 52 15.83 43.98 -26.03
N GLY A 53 15.58 44.42 -24.79
CA GLY A 53 15.36 45.83 -24.52
C GLY A 53 16.71 46.52 -24.27
N GLU A 54 16.72 47.82 -23.99
CA GLU A 54 17.90 48.60 -23.55
C GLU A 54 18.44 48.14 -22.17
N ARG A 55 18.81 46.87 -22.03
CA ARG A 55 19.39 46.29 -20.81
C ARG A 55 20.88 46.12 -20.98
N ASP A 56 21.63 46.42 -19.93
CA ASP A 56 23.07 46.21 -19.93
C ASP A 56 23.39 44.72 -19.99
N CYS A 57 24.34 44.35 -20.87
CA CYS A 57 24.79 42.96 -21.03
C CYS A 57 25.21 42.33 -19.70
N SER A 58 25.74 43.15 -18.78
CA SER A 58 26.17 42.71 -17.45
C SER A 58 25.03 42.24 -16.57
N GLU A 59 23.78 42.67 -16.79
CA GLU A 59 22.61 42.19 -16.03
C GLU A 59 22.38 40.68 -16.20
N CYS A 60 22.83 40.12 -17.33
CA CYS A 60 22.58 38.71 -17.71
C CYS A 60 23.86 37.92 -18.01
N HIS A 61 25.02 38.57 -18.10
CA HIS A 61 26.29 37.93 -18.42
C HIS A 61 27.40 38.41 -17.49
N THR A 62 28.36 37.53 -17.24
CA THR A 62 29.59 37.92 -16.54
C THR A 62 30.78 37.76 -17.47
N PRO A 63 31.88 38.52 -17.29
CA PRO A 63 33.10 38.29 -18.07
C PRO A 63 33.66 36.87 -17.93
N ALA A 64 33.30 36.15 -16.86
CA ALA A 64 33.70 34.76 -16.62
C ALA A 64 32.91 33.73 -17.45
N GLY A 65 31.75 34.09 -18.01
CA GLY A 65 30.94 33.15 -18.79
C GLY A 65 29.60 33.70 -19.28
N TRP A 66 29.15 33.15 -20.40
CA TRP A 66 27.95 33.56 -21.14
C TRP A 66 26.71 32.68 -20.90
N SER A 67 26.85 31.59 -20.14
CA SER A 67 25.73 30.70 -19.77
C SER A 67 25.45 30.86 -18.29
N LEU A 68 24.23 31.28 -17.95
CA LEU A 68 23.79 31.47 -16.58
C LEU A 68 22.47 30.72 -16.33
N SER A 69 22.37 30.18 -15.13
CA SER A 69 21.15 29.55 -14.59
C SER A 69 20.74 30.35 -13.36
N GLY A 70 19.44 30.50 -13.11
CA GLY A 70 18.96 31.27 -11.96
C GLY A 70 19.25 32.78 -12.06
N ASP A 71 19.62 33.39 -10.92
CA ASP A 71 19.87 34.84 -10.74
C ASP A 71 21.23 35.33 -11.30
N GLY A 72 21.66 34.80 -12.45
CA GLY A 72 22.96 35.16 -13.02
C GLY A 72 23.03 36.60 -13.56
N GLY A 73 24.24 37.19 -13.51
CA GLY A 73 24.51 38.54 -14.04
C GLY A 73 24.16 39.66 -13.06
N GLY A 74 23.86 39.32 -11.81
CA GLY A 74 23.45 40.32 -10.81
C GLY A 74 21.98 40.72 -10.92
N PHE A 75 21.20 40.12 -11.82
CA PHE A 75 19.74 40.19 -11.80
C PHE A 75 19.16 39.28 -10.71
N ASP A 76 18.36 39.83 -9.81
CA ASP A 76 17.78 39.14 -8.65
C ASP A 76 16.27 38.92 -8.83
N HIS A 77 15.86 37.67 -9.14
CA HIS A 77 14.45 37.33 -9.27
C HIS A 77 13.66 37.44 -7.96
N ALA A 78 14.31 37.47 -6.79
CA ALA A 78 13.61 37.67 -5.52
C ALA A 78 12.97 39.06 -5.40
N GLN A 79 13.46 40.03 -6.17
CA GLN A 79 12.88 41.38 -6.26
C GLN A 79 11.72 41.46 -7.25
N THR A 80 11.43 40.36 -7.95
CA THR A 80 10.34 40.27 -8.93
C THR A 80 9.11 39.56 -8.33
N GLY A 81 8.05 39.45 -9.13
CA GLY A 81 6.89 38.62 -8.78
C GLY A 81 7.18 37.11 -8.74
N PHE A 82 8.31 36.63 -9.27
CA PHE A 82 8.61 35.19 -9.39
C PHE A 82 9.99 34.84 -8.82
N PRO A 83 10.14 34.68 -7.49
CA PRO A 83 11.39 34.24 -6.89
C PRO A 83 11.75 32.81 -7.33
N LEU A 84 12.97 32.62 -7.84
CA LEU A 84 13.46 31.30 -8.24
C LEU A 84 13.84 30.47 -7.02
N THR A 85 12.96 29.54 -6.66
CA THR A 85 13.17 28.65 -5.50
C THR A 85 13.17 27.19 -5.91
N GLY A 86 13.87 26.36 -5.14
CA GLY A 86 13.92 24.91 -5.39
C GLY A 86 14.53 24.60 -6.76
N THR A 87 13.90 23.73 -7.53
CA THR A 87 14.38 23.33 -8.86
C THR A 87 14.29 24.43 -9.90
N HIS A 88 13.53 25.51 -9.65
CA HIS A 88 13.51 26.66 -10.55
C HIS A 88 14.82 27.47 -10.49
N ALA A 89 15.63 27.34 -9.44
CA ALA A 89 16.91 28.05 -9.36
C ALA A 89 17.95 27.57 -10.39
N SER A 90 17.75 26.40 -11.00
CA SER A 90 18.65 25.83 -12.00
C SER A 90 18.14 25.94 -13.45
N VAL A 91 16.98 26.56 -13.69
CA VAL A 91 16.48 26.75 -15.06
C VAL A 91 17.30 27.81 -15.79
N GLN A 92 17.45 27.66 -17.11
CA GLN A 92 18.11 28.69 -17.92
C GLN A 92 17.15 29.86 -18.13
N CYS A 93 17.69 31.07 -18.30
CA CYS A 93 16.89 32.27 -18.55
C CYS A 93 15.96 32.09 -19.76
N ILE A 94 16.47 31.45 -20.81
CA ILE A 94 15.73 31.21 -22.06
C ILE A 94 14.63 30.13 -21.93
N ASP A 95 14.60 29.35 -20.86
CA ASP A 95 13.51 28.36 -20.68
C ASP A 95 12.18 29.05 -20.35
N CYS A 96 12.22 30.30 -19.88
CA CYS A 96 11.04 31.11 -19.53
C CYS A 96 10.88 32.34 -20.43
N HIS A 97 11.98 33.00 -20.79
CA HIS A 97 11.97 34.26 -21.52
C HIS A 97 12.11 34.10 -23.05
N VAL A 98 11.22 33.29 -23.65
CA VAL A 98 11.13 33.11 -25.11
C VAL A 98 10.03 34.01 -25.68
N GLY A 99 10.37 34.85 -26.66
CA GLY A 99 9.44 35.80 -27.27
C GLY A 99 8.76 36.75 -26.26
N ASN A 100 7.63 37.34 -26.64
CA ASN A 100 6.89 38.27 -25.77
C ASN A 100 5.94 37.55 -24.80
N ARG A 101 6.36 36.43 -24.22
CA ARG A 101 5.54 35.64 -23.30
C ARG A 101 5.37 36.34 -21.95
N THR A 102 4.13 36.56 -21.53
CA THR A 102 3.83 36.99 -20.15
C THR A 102 4.04 35.83 -19.18
N ILE A 103 5.02 35.97 -18.30
CA ILE A 103 5.31 35.01 -17.22
C ILE A 103 4.49 35.39 -15.99
N THR A 104 3.73 34.43 -15.46
CA THR A 104 2.96 34.59 -14.22
C THR A 104 3.43 33.60 -13.16
N ARG A 105 3.01 33.80 -11.91
CA ARG A 105 3.27 32.85 -10.80
C ARG A 105 2.43 31.57 -10.90
N ASP A 106 1.46 31.54 -11.80
CA ASP A 106 0.58 30.38 -11.95
C ASP A 106 1.39 29.22 -12.51
N CYS A 107 1.39 28.10 -11.80
CA CYS A 107 2.14 26.92 -12.23
C CYS A 107 1.71 26.44 -13.61
N SER A 108 0.43 26.64 -13.96
CA SER A 108 -0.15 26.30 -15.27
C SER A 108 0.35 27.16 -16.43
N ASN A 109 1.03 28.29 -16.15
CA ASN A 109 1.70 29.06 -17.20
C ASN A 109 2.72 28.13 -17.89
N CYS A 110 3.59 27.44 -17.12
CA CYS A 110 4.66 26.59 -17.66
C CYS A 110 4.39 25.09 -17.58
N HIS A 111 3.72 24.62 -16.52
CA HIS A 111 3.50 23.20 -16.28
C HIS A 111 2.09 22.77 -16.66
N ARG A 112 1.98 21.65 -17.37
CA ARG A 112 0.67 21.04 -17.63
C ARG A 112 0.10 20.45 -16.35
N ASP A 113 -1.17 20.74 -16.06
CA ASP A 113 -1.84 20.16 -14.90
C ASP A 113 -2.05 18.64 -15.07
N ALA A 114 -1.33 17.87 -14.26
CA ALA A 114 -1.46 16.42 -14.20
C ALA A 114 -2.80 15.94 -13.62
N HIS A 115 -3.55 16.83 -12.96
CA HIS A 115 -4.84 16.55 -12.33
C HIS A 115 -6.03 16.78 -13.27
N GLN A 116 -5.80 17.33 -14.47
CA GLN A 116 -6.82 17.60 -15.50
C GLN A 116 -7.95 18.51 -14.99
N GLY A 117 -7.60 19.55 -14.22
CA GLY A 117 -8.51 20.55 -13.67
C GLY A 117 -9.27 20.10 -12.42
N ARG A 118 -9.11 18.85 -11.97
CA ARG A 118 -9.94 18.31 -10.87
C ARG A 118 -9.62 18.87 -9.49
N LEU A 119 -8.41 19.41 -9.28
CA LEU A 119 -7.97 19.95 -7.99
C LEU A 119 -7.81 21.47 -7.99
N GLY A 120 -8.21 22.15 -9.07
CA GLY A 120 -8.01 23.59 -9.25
C GLY A 120 -6.55 23.95 -9.59
N ILE A 121 -6.26 25.27 -9.60
CA ILE A 121 -4.98 25.83 -10.07
C ILE A 121 -3.99 26.19 -8.94
N GLN A 122 -4.39 26.02 -7.68
CA GLN A 122 -3.60 26.38 -6.50
C GLN A 122 -2.61 25.27 -6.15
N CYS A 123 -1.66 25.02 -7.06
CA CYS A 123 -0.74 23.87 -6.98
C CYS A 123 0.14 23.90 -5.73
N ASP A 124 0.49 25.08 -5.24
CA ASP A 124 1.33 25.35 -4.06
C ASP A 124 0.68 24.94 -2.73
N GLN A 125 -0.64 24.70 -2.72
CA GLN A 125 -1.30 24.09 -1.57
C GLN A 125 -0.83 22.65 -1.34
N CYS A 126 -0.33 21.97 -2.38
CA CYS A 126 0.09 20.57 -2.35
C CYS A 126 1.57 20.40 -2.66
N HIS A 127 1.99 20.97 -3.77
CA HIS A 127 3.32 20.84 -4.32
C HIS A 127 4.22 21.96 -3.80
N ASN A 128 5.51 21.67 -3.74
CA ASN A 128 6.54 22.65 -3.41
C ASN A 128 7.53 22.75 -4.57
N THR A 129 8.27 23.85 -4.65
CA THR A 129 9.23 24.09 -5.73
C THR A 129 10.51 23.24 -5.64
N ARG A 130 10.80 22.57 -4.52
CA ARG A 130 12.04 21.77 -4.35
C ARG A 130 11.99 20.42 -5.07
N ASN A 131 10.82 19.79 -5.13
CA ASN A 131 10.68 18.46 -5.74
C ASN A 131 9.28 18.16 -6.27
N PHE A 132 8.37 19.14 -6.21
CA PHE A 132 6.99 19.01 -6.66
C PHE A 132 6.23 17.82 -6.06
N ARG A 133 6.63 17.35 -4.86
CA ARG A 133 5.90 16.29 -4.14
C ARG A 133 4.72 16.89 -3.39
N ASP A 134 3.61 16.14 -3.32
CA ASP A 134 2.50 16.50 -2.44
C ASP A 134 2.95 16.34 -0.97
N THR A 135 2.92 17.44 -0.24
CA THR A 135 3.36 17.51 1.16
C THR A 135 2.20 17.45 2.15
N ARG A 136 0.94 17.54 1.69
CA ARG A 136 -0.23 17.58 2.60
C ARG A 136 -1.36 16.63 2.19
N ALA A 137 -1.07 15.62 1.37
CA ALA A 137 -2.03 14.59 0.94
C ALA A 137 -2.82 13.99 2.11
N ILE A 138 -2.10 13.52 3.15
CA ILE A 138 -2.69 12.87 4.34
C ILE A 138 -3.58 13.85 5.10
N GLU A 139 -3.09 15.07 5.37
CA GLU A 139 -3.83 16.09 6.10
C GLU A 139 -5.12 16.49 5.35
N ARG A 140 -5.07 16.61 4.02
CA ARG A 140 -6.28 16.84 3.22
C ARG A 140 -7.27 15.70 3.32
N HIS A 141 -6.82 14.44 3.24
CA HIS A 141 -7.71 13.29 3.33
C HIS A 141 -8.43 13.20 4.68
N ARG A 142 -7.85 13.72 5.77
CA ARG A 142 -8.53 13.83 7.08
C ARG A 142 -9.83 14.64 7.03
N ARG A 143 -9.98 15.52 6.03
CA ARG A 143 -11.17 16.37 5.83
C ARG A 143 -12.15 15.78 4.81
N THR A 144 -11.87 14.58 4.31
CA THR A 144 -12.73 13.87 3.36
C THR A 144 -13.46 12.71 4.05
N ARG A 145 -14.34 12.04 3.31
CA ARG A 145 -15.04 10.83 3.79
C ARG A 145 -14.13 9.61 3.96
N LEU A 146 -12.86 9.69 3.56
CA LEU A 146 -11.87 8.63 3.74
C LEU A 146 -10.60 9.18 4.42
N PRO A 147 -10.61 9.40 5.74
CA PRO A 147 -9.40 9.71 6.48
C PRO A 147 -8.39 8.56 6.33
N LEU A 148 -7.25 8.85 5.69
CA LEU A 148 -6.19 7.85 5.51
C LEU A 148 -5.54 7.55 6.86
N THR A 149 -5.94 6.44 7.48
CA THR A 149 -5.48 5.95 8.79
C THR A 149 -5.03 4.50 8.69
N GLY A 150 -4.15 4.08 9.60
CA GLY A 150 -3.57 2.73 9.59
C GLY A 150 -2.91 2.41 8.25
N VAL A 151 -3.21 1.23 7.70
CA VAL A 151 -2.68 0.76 6.41
C VAL A 151 -3.07 1.66 5.23
N HIS A 152 -4.22 2.34 5.30
CA HIS A 152 -4.65 3.25 4.23
C HIS A 152 -3.71 4.46 4.07
N ALA A 153 -3.01 4.86 5.13
CA ALA A 153 -2.05 5.98 5.11
C ALA A 153 -0.76 5.68 4.33
N VAL A 154 -0.45 4.40 4.11
CA VAL A 154 0.78 3.97 3.43
C VAL A 154 0.53 3.34 2.06
N LEU A 155 -0.73 3.24 1.64
CA LEU A 155 -1.06 2.78 0.29
C LEU A 155 -0.56 3.79 -0.76
N PRO A 156 -0.06 3.31 -1.91
CA PRO A 156 0.26 4.21 -3.00
C PRO A 156 -1.03 4.88 -3.49
N CYS A 157 -0.98 6.17 -3.84
CA CYS A 157 -2.18 6.92 -4.26
C CYS A 157 -2.91 6.26 -5.44
N SER A 158 -2.19 5.50 -6.27
CA SER A 158 -2.73 4.73 -7.40
C SER A 158 -3.61 3.56 -7.00
N SER A 159 -3.59 3.12 -5.74
CA SER A 159 -4.51 2.08 -5.24
C SER A 159 -5.97 2.56 -5.24
N CYS A 160 -6.19 3.87 -5.12
CA CYS A 160 -7.53 4.46 -5.11
C CYS A 160 -7.75 5.37 -6.32
N HIS A 161 -6.80 6.24 -6.63
CA HIS A 161 -6.84 7.13 -7.79
C HIS A 161 -6.30 6.42 -9.04
N ILE A 162 -7.03 5.38 -9.46
CA ILE A 162 -6.70 4.54 -10.61
C ILE A 162 -6.89 5.26 -11.95
N ARG A 163 -6.21 4.74 -12.97
CA ARG A 163 -6.36 5.18 -14.36
C ARG A 163 -7.62 4.53 -14.93
N THR A 164 -8.59 5.33 -15.37
CA THR A 164 -9.65 4.82 -16.25
C THR A 164 -9.04 4.60 -17.64
N ALA A 165 -9.30 3.44 -18.25
CA ALA A 165 -8.79 3.11 -19.58
C ALA A 165 -9.26 4.18 -20.59
N GLY A 166 -8.34 4.64 -21.46
CA GLY A 166 -8.64 5.57 -22.56
C GLY A 166 -8.15 7.02 -22.42
N ARG A 167 -7.49 7.41 -21.32
CA ARG A 167 -6.86 8.76 -21.22
C ARG A 167 -5.38 8.66 -20.89
N SER A 168 -4.54 8.99 -21.88
CA SER A 168 -3.09 9.08 -21.73
C SER A 168 -2.75 10.26 -20.82
N SER A 169 -1.97 9.98 -19.77
CA SER A 169 -1.44 10.88 -18.72
C SER A 169 -2.30 11.06 -17.46
N GLY A 170 -1.87 10.44 -16.34
CA GLY A 170 -2.23 10.85 -14.97
C GLY A 170 -3.16 9.92 -14.17
N ARG A 171 -2.98 9.92 -12.84
CA ARG A 171 -3.97 9.40 -11.86
C ARG A 171 -5.26 10.19 -12.03
N THR A 172 -6.41 9.51 -12.07
CA THR A 172 -7.70 10.22 -12.07
C THR A 172 -8.04 10.57 -10.61
N TYR A 173 -7.86 11.83 -10.22
CA TYR A 173 -8.34 12.35 -8.93
C TYR A 173 -9.86 12.58 -8.96
N ALA A 174 -10.61 11.60 -9.45
CA ALA A 174 -12.06 11.57 -9.36
C ALA A 174 -12.48 11.15 -7.95
N PRO A 175 -13.71 11.51 -7.52
CA PRO A 175 -14.28 10.98 -6.30
C PRO A 175 -14.26 9.44 -6.31
N VAL A 176 -13.62 8.85 -5.32
CA VAL A 176 -13.62 7.40 -5.08
C VAL A 176 -14.70 7.10 -4.04
N PRO A 177 -15.51 6.04 -4.21
CA PRO A 177 -16.37 5.55 -3.15
C PRO A 177 -15.57 5.32 -1.85
N ALA A 178 -16.10 5.80 -0.72
CA ALA A 178 -15.40 5.79 0.56
C ALA A 178 -16.00 4.80 1.57
N THR A 179 -16.93 3.95 1.15
CA THR A 179 -17.51 2.93 2.04
C THR A 179 -16.61 1.70 2.06
N CYS A 180 -16.45 1.08 3.23
CA CYS A 180 -15.61 -0.11 3.38
C CYS A 180 -15.95 -1.20 2.35
N PHE A 181 -17.25 -1.51 2.20
CA PHE A 181 -17.72 -2.52 1.24
C PHE A 181 -17.34 -2.21 -0.20
N SER A 182 -17.30 -0.94 -0.63
CA SER A 182 -16.99 -0.60 -2.03
C SER A 182 -15.57 -0.99 -2.46
N CYS A 183 -14.65 -1.11 -1.51
CA CYS A 183 -13.28 -1.60 -1.76
C CYS A 183 -13.08 -3.04 -1.28
N HIS A 184 -13.72 -3.41 -0.17
CA HIS A 184 -13.55 -4.69 0.51
C HIS A 184 -14.71 -5.66 0.26
N GLU A 185 -15.40 -5.55 -0.87
CA GLU A 185 -16.48 -6.47 -1.25
C GLU A 185 -15.97 -7.91 -1.30
N LYS A 186 -14.78 -8.14 -1.88
CA LYS A 186 -14.17 -9.47 -1.94
C LYS A 186 -13.92 -10.04 -0.54
N ASP A 187 -13.42 -9.22 0.37
CA ASP A 187 -13.14 -9.64 1.75
C ASP A 187 -14.44 -9.91 2.52
N TYR A 188 -15.44 -9.05 2.36
CA TYR A 188 -16.78 -9.26 2.91
C TYR A 188 -17.42 -10.54 2.37
N ARG A 189 -17.16 -10.87 1.11
CA ARG A 189 -17.67 -12.09 0.48
C ARG A 189 -16.86 -13.35 0.81
N SER A 190 -15.79 -13.25 1.59
CA SER A 190 -14.97 -14.41 1.93
C SER A 190 -15.68 -15.35 2.92
N ASP A 191 -15.41 -16.65 2.79
CA ASP A 191 -15.92 -17.71 3.69
C ASP A 191 -15.07 -17.84 4.97
N ILE A 192 -14.49 -16.72 5.43
CA ILE A 192 -13.69 -16.66 6.66
C ILE A 192 -14.64 -16.40 7.82
N HIS A 193 -14.64 -17.26 8.83
CA HIS A 193 -15.54 -17.13 9.99
C HIS A 193 -15.30 -15.81 10.77
N PRO A 194 -16.35 -15.04 11.12
CA PRO A 194 -17.76 -15.28 10.82
C PRO A 194 -18.11 -14.98 9.36
N VAL A 195 -18.96 -15.82 8.77
CA VAL A 195 -19.42 -15.63 7.37
C VAL A 195 -20.32 -14.39 7.31
N HIS A 196 -19.89 -13.36 6.58
CA HIS A 196 -20.63 -12.09 6.50
C HIS A 196 -21.77 -12.12 5.48
N GLN A 197 -21.65 -12.95 4.43
CA GLN A 197 -22.70 -13.07 3.41
C GLN A 197 -23.96 -13.79 3.91
N GLY A 198 -23.85 -14.49 5.03
CA GLY A 198 -24.87 -15.38 5.53
C GLY A 198 -24.97 -16.71 4.76
N ASP A 199 -25.87 -17.59 5.22
CA ASP A 199 -26.24 -18.86 4.59
C ASP A 199 -27.76 -18.88 4.39
N ALA A 200 -28.20 -19.13 3.14
CA ALA A 200 -29.61 -19.18 2.80
C ALA A 200 -30.37 -20.33 3.50
N ASN A 201 -29.64 -21.35 3.97
CA ASN A 201 -30.20 -22.53 4.63
C ASN A 201 -30.17 -22.44 6.16
N ASP A 202 -29.52 -21.43 6.73
CA ASP A 202 -29.46 -21.20 8.17
C ASP A 202 -29.88 -19.76 8.52
N PRO A 203 -31.13 -19.53 8.97
CA PRO A 203 -31.63 -18.21 9.35
C PRO A 203 -30.83 -17.54 10.48
N SER A 204 -30.04 -18.31 11.25
CA SER A 204 -29.14 -17.76 12.27
C SER A 204 -27.87 -17.16 11.66
N LEU A 205 -27.55 -17.50 10.41
CA LEU A 205 -26.48 -16.92 9.61
C LEU A 205 -27.07 -15.95 8.58
N ALA A 206 -27.85 -14.96 9.01
CA ALA A 206 -28.29 -13.90 8.12
C ALA A 206 -27.11 -13.04 7.63
N GLN A 207 -27.25 -12.41 6.47
CA GLN A 207 -26.24 -11.49 5.93
C GLN A 207 -25.99 -10.32 6.91
N PHE A 208 -24.72 -10.08 7.25
CA PHE A 208 -24.31 -8.99 8.12
C PHE A 208 -24.49 -7.65 7.40
N PRO A 209 -24.88 -6.56 8.09
CA PRO A 209 -24.94 -5.26 7.44
C PRO A 209 -23.53 -4.79 7.01
N ARG A 210 -23.48 -3.93 5.99
CA ARG A 210 -22.23 -3.47 5.34
C ARG A 210 -21.54 -2.33 6.11
N ASP A 211 -22.01 -2.04 7.31
CA ASP A 211 -21.43 -1.10 8.26
C ASP A 211 -20.28 -1.77 9.04
N CYS A 212 -19.17 -2.04 8.33
CA CYS A 212 -18.03 -2.78 8.87
C CYS A 212 -17.51 -2.23 10.22
N GLU A 213 -17.66 -0.92 10.45
CA GLU A 213 -17.24 -0.22 11.68
C GLU A 213 -18.04 -0.61 12.95
N ALA A 214 -19.17 -1.30 12.79
CA ALA A 214 -19.90 -1.90 13.91
C ALA A 214 -19.05 -2.91 14.68
N CYS A 215 -18.09 -3.54 13.98
CA CYS A 215 -17.15 -4.50 14.54
C CYS A 215 -15.71 -4.02 14.32
N HIS A 216 -15.29 -3.85 13.07
CA HIS A 216 -13.91 -3.57 12.70
C HIS A 216 -13.49 -2.11 12.93
N ARG A 217 -12.18 -1.86 12.98
CA ARG A 217 -11.60 -0.51 12.97
C ARG A 217 -10.72 -0.34 11.74
N PRO A 218 -10.73 0.84 11.09
CA PRO A 218 -9.92 1.09 9.89
C PRO A 218 -8.40 1.12 10.16
N ILE A 219 -8.00 1.22 11.44
CA ILE A 219 -6.59 1.20 11.86
C ILE A 219 -6.08 -0.22 12.09
N ALA A 220 -6.94 -1.13 12.56
CA ALA A 220 -6.60 -2.52 12.85
C ALA A 220 -7.84 -3.41 12.64
N TRP A 221 -7.74 -4.36 11.70
CA TRP A 221 -8.87 -5.22 11.33
C TRP A 221 -9.18 -6.30 12.36
N SER A 222 -8.16 -6.73 13.13
CA SER A 222 -8.26 -7.75 14.18
C SER A 222 -7.64 -7.24 15.50
N PRO A 223 -8.30 -7.48 16.65
CA PRO A 223 -9.58 -8.16 16.80
C PRO A 223 -10.75 -7.29 16.31
N ALA A 224 -11.72 -7.92 15.64
CA ALA A 224 -12.91 -7.28 15.09
C ALA A 224 -13.94 -6.85 16.14
N VAL A 225 -13.71 -7.14 17.42
CA VAL A 225 -14.62 -6.80 18.51
C VAL A 225 -13.79 -6.46 19.73
N LEU A 226 -14.00 -5.25 20.26
CA LEU A 226 -13.27 -4.75 21.43
C LEU A 226 -14.15 -4.67 22.68
N ASP A 227 -15.49 -4.69 22.53
CA ASP A 227 -16.46 -4.67 23.63
C ASP A 227 -17.46 -5.85 23.50
N PRO A 228 -17.52 -6.77 24.47
CA PRO A 228 -18.52 -7.83 24.52
C PRO A 228 -19.97 -7.34 24.51
N ARG A 229 -20.25 -6.08 24.88
CA ARG A 229 -21.60 -5.49 24.79
C ARG A 229 -22.04 -5.28 23.34
N SER A 230 -21.11 -5.05 22.41
CA SER A 230 -21.38 -5.01 20.96
C SER A 230 -21.97 -6.32 20.45
N LEU A 231 -21.58 -7.44 21.09
CA LEU A 231 -22.03 -8.79 20.75
C LEU A 231 -23.45 -9.09 21.22
N GLN A 232 -23.99 -8.30 22.17
CA GLN A 232 -25.37 -8.47 22.65
C GLN A 232 -26.41 -8.16 21.56
N ARG A 233 -26.04 -7.38 20.55
CA ARG A 233 -26.89 -7.05 19.39
C ARG A 233 -26.75 -8.05 18.24
N LEU A 234 -25.77 -8.94 18.30
CA LEU A 234 -25.51 -9.99 17.30
C LEU A 234 -25.85 -11.33 17.94
N SER A 235 -27.14 -11.68 17.97
CA SER A 235 -27.68 -12.86 18.64
C SER A 235 -26.92 -14.14 18.31
N THR A 236 -26.42 -14.28 17.08
CA THR A 236 -25.61 -15.40 16.59
C THR A 236 -24.20 -15.43 17.16
N VAL A 237 -23.50 -14.29 17.23
CA VAL A 237 -22.17 -14.23 17.86
C VAL A 237 -22.30 -14.44 19.36
N GLN A 238 -23.36 -13.92 19.95
CA GLN A 238 -23.69 -14.18 21.35
C GLN A 238 -24.05 -15.65 21.60
N GLN A 239 -24.73 -16.31 20.67
CA GLN A 239 -25.03 -17.74 20.75
C GLN A 239 -23.77 -18.57 20.62
N SER A 240 -22.91 -18.28 19.64
CA SER A 240 -21.61 -18.92 19.48
C SER A 240 -20.73 -18.72 20.71
N LEU A 241 -20.71 -17.54 21.32
CA LEU A 241 -20.00 -17.31 22.59
C LEU A 241 -20.63 -18.05 23.77
N ARG A 242 -21.97 -18.12 23.86
CA ARG A 242 -22.64 -18.94 24.89
C ARG A 242 -22.32 -20.43 24.73
N ASP A 243 -22.28 -20.91 23.49
CA ASP A 243 -21.95 -22.30 23.17
C ASP A 243 -20.46 -22.57 23.39
N HIS A 244 -19.58 -21.61 23.09
CA HIS A 244 -18.19 -21.66 23.53
C HIS A 244 -18.15 -21.69 25.05
N ASP A 245 -18.73 -20.75 25.78
CA ASP A 245 -18.64 -20.72 27.25
C ASP A 245 -19.21 -21.97 27.95
N ARG A 246 -20.15 -22.70 27.31
CA ARG A 246 -20.61 -24.03 27.75
C ARG A 246 -19.53 -25.10 27.67
N HIS A 247 -18.67 -25.06 26.65
CA HIS A 247 -17.66 -26.08 26.34
C HIS A 247 -16.21 -25.61 26.53
N PHE A 248 -15.99 -24.31 26.64
CA PHE A 248 -14.72 -23.62 26.68
C PHE A 248 -14.92 -22.13 27.04
N PRO A 249 -14.69 -21.73 28.31
CA PRO A 249 -14.97 -20.36 28.76
C PRO A 249 -14.01 -19.35 28.13
N LEU A 250 -14.55 -18.51 27.24
CA LEU A 250 -13.87 -17.40 26.56
C LEU A 250 -14.26 -16.05 27.16
N SER A 251 -15.40 -15.96 27.84
CA SER A 251 -15.82 -14.75 28.55
C SER A 251 -15.34 -14.69 30.01
N PHE A 252 -14.92 -15.82 30.59
CA PHE A 252 -14.38 -15.95 31.94
C PHE A 252 -13.30 -17.04 32.05
N GLY A 253 -12.72 -17.24 33.24
CA GLY A 253 -11.70 -18.27 33.46
C GLY A 253 -10.34 -17.98 32.80
N LYS A 254 -9.49 -19.01 32.69
CA LYS A 254 -8.09 -18.88 32.26
C LYS A 254 -7.90 -18.61 30.76
N HIS A 255 -8.92 -18.87 29.94
CA HIS A 255 -8.88 -18.63 28.50
C HIS A 255 -9.66 -17.37 28.09
N ARG A 256 -10.02 -16.53 29.06
CA ARG A 256 -10.74 -15.28 28.82
C ARG A 256 -9.98 -14.38 27.84
N GLY A 257 -10.64 -14.01 26.75
CA GLY A 257 -10.05 -13.13 25.72
C GLY A 257 -8.96 -13.80 24.88
N ALA A 258 -8.86 -15.13 24.88
CA ALA A 258 -8.03 -15.86 23.93
C ALA A 258 -8.45 -15.52 22.50
N ARG A 259 -7.46 -15.36 21.61
CA ARG A 259 -7.72 -15.11 20.19
C ARG A 259 -8.26 -16.38 19.53
N CYS A 260 -9.21 -16.26 18.61
CA CYS A 260 -9.79 -17.42 17.92
C CYS A 260 -8.71 -18.28 17.25
N GLU A 261 -7.71 -17.65 16.63
CA GLU A 261 -6.61 -18.32 15.93
C GLU A 261 -5.63 -19.05 16.87
N SER A 262 -5.71 -18.81 18.19
CA SER A 262 -4.90 -19.55 19.17
C SER A 262 -5.36 -20.99 19.36
N CYS A 263 -6.62 -21.28 19.02
CA CYS A 263 -7.21 -22.62 19.10
C CYS A 263 -7.60 -23.13 17.72
N HIS A 264 -8.23 -22.30 16.89
CA HIS A 264 -8.67 -22.67 15.55
C HIS A 264 -7.52 -22.57 14.55
N LEU A 265 -7.09 -23.71 14.01
CA LEU A 265 -5.94 -23.80 13.10
C LEU A 265 -6.19 -23.13 11.75
N THR A 266 -7.46 -22.93 11.40
CA THR A 266 -7.88 -22.26 10.18
C THR A 266 -9.21 -21.57 10.40
N THR A 267 -9.33 -20.37 9.83
CA THR A 267 -10.58 -19.60 9.83
C THR A 267 -11.62 -20.13 8.84
N ALA A 268 -11.20 -20.98 7.89
CA ALA A 268 -12.09 -21.66 6.94
C ALA A 268 -12.72 -22.94 7.50
N ASN A 269 -12.14 -23.52 8.56
CA ASN A 269 -12.71 -24.65 9.28
C ASN A 269 -12.55 -24.43 10.79
N PRO A 270 -13.44 -23.64 11.42
CA PRO A 270 -13.39 -23.35 12.84
C PRO A 270 -13.60 -24.60 13.72
N ARG A 271 -13.98 -25.75 13.17
CA ARG A 271 -14.01 -27.01 13.95
C ARG A 271 -12.64 -27.67 14.07
N LEU A 272 -11.67 -27.27 13.25
CA LEU A 272 -10.30 -27.76 13.34
C LEU A 272 -9.54 -26.95 14.41
N LEU A 273 -9.36 -27.55 15.58
CA LEU A 273 -8.69 -26.90 16.72
C LEU A 273 -7.49 -27.69 17.24
N THR A 274 -6.58 -27.00 17.92
CA THR A 274 -5.46 -27.61 18.65
C THR A 274 -5.46 -27.20 20.12
N CYS A 275 -5.11 -28.16 20.98
CA CYS A 275 -4.81 -27.92 22.39
C CYS A 275 -3.28 -27.96 22.64
N THR A 276 -2.52 -28.47 21.68
CA THR A 276 -1.08 -28.71 21.76
C THR A 276 -0.35 -27.47 21.23
N GLY A 277 0.35 -26.77 22.12
CA GLY A 277 0.98 -25.47 21.82
C GLY A 277 0.95 -24.51 23.00
N CYS A 278 -0.19 -24.44 23.71
CA CYS A 278 -0.30 -23.72 24.99
C CYS A 278 -0.23 -24.67 26.19
N HIS A 279 -0.76 -25.88 26.06
CA HIS A 279 -0.57 -26.96 27.03
C HIS A 279 0.55 -27.89 26.56
N ASN A 280 1.53 -28.18 27.43
CA ASN A 280 2.70 -28.99 27.08
C ASN A 280 2.34 -30.49 26.99
N HIS A 281 2.36 -31.02 25.76
CA HIS A 281 1.96 -32.39 25.42
C HIS A 281 3.14 -33.24 24.92
N SER A 282 4.25 -33.29 25.65
CA SER A 282 5.15 -34.44 25.46
C SER A 282 4.37 -35.74 25.77
N PRO A 283 4.51 -36.81 24.97
CA PRO A 283 3.83 -38.09 25.24
C PRO A 283 4.07 -38.62 26.67
N ALA A 284 5.25 -38.34 27.23
CA ALA A 284 5.60 -38.69 28.60
C ALA A 284 4.74 -37.93 29.65
N ARG A 285 4.64 -36.60 29.55
CA ARG A 285 3.83 -35.81 30.50
C ARG A 285 2.33 -36.05 30.36
N LEU A 286 1.86 -36.31 29.14
CA LEU A 286 0.47 -36.64 28.90
C LEU A 286 0.11 -37.97 29.57
N ARG A 287 0.97 -39.00 29.41
CA ARG A 287 0.83 -40.27 30.13
C ARG A 287 0.90 -40.08 31.63
N MET A 288 1.86 -39.30 32.15
CA MET A 288 1.97 -39.05 33.59
C MET A 288 0.69 -38.42 34.17
N SER A 289 0.16 -37.39 33.51
CA SER A 289 -1.05 -36.69 33.96
C SER A 289 -2.29 -37.58 33.88
N HIS A 290 -2.30 -38.57 32.98
CA HIS A 290 -3.36 -39.56 32.83
C HIS A 290 -3.01 -40.92 33.47
N GLN A 291 -2.09 -40.94 34.42
CA GLN A 291 -1.73 -42.13 35.22
C GLN A 291 -1.32 -43.34 34.36
N GLY A 292 -0.57 -43.11 33.29
CA GLY A 292 -0.08 -44.13 32.36
C GLY A 292 -1.09 -44.57 31.31
N LYS A 293 -2.34 -44.07 31.33
CA LYS A 293 -3.36 -44.44 30.34
C LYS A 293 -3.02 -43.84 28.97
N ALA A 294 -3.27 -44.63 27.93
CA ALA A 294 -3.23 -44.12 26.56
C ALA A 294 -4.43 -43.19 26.34
N VAL A 295 -4.14 -41.94 25.98
CA VAL A 295 -5.16 -40.94 25.64
C VAL A 295 -4.88 -40.40 24.26
N ALA A 296 -5.95 -40.08 23.52
CA ALA A 296 -5.84 -39.45 22.22
C ALA A 296 -5.17 -38.07 22.35
N SER A 297 -4.30 -37.73 21.40
CA SER A 297 -3.54 -36.48 21.38
C SER A 297 -4.16 -35.39 20.49
N ASP A 298 -5.30 -35.68 19.86
CA ASP A 298 -6.06 -34.74 19.07
C ASP A 298 -7.11 -34.00 19.93
N ALA A 299 -7.57 -32.86 19.43
CA ALA A 299 -8.53 -32.02 20.12
C ALA A 299 -9.85 -32.74 20.44
N ALA A 300 -10.38 -33.52 19.49
CA ALA A 300 -11.61 -34.29 19.68
C ALA A 300 -11.47 -35.33 20.80
N GLY A 301 -10.29 -35.95 20.92
CA GLY A 301 -9.91 -36.82 22.00
C GLY A 301 -9.92 -36.16 23.36
N CYS A 302 -9.27 -35.01 23.45
CA CYS A 302 -9.20 -34.22 24.68
C CYS A 302 -10.59 -33.82 25.17
N LEU A 303 -11.45 -33.33 24.28
CA LEU A 303 -12.79 -32.82 24.63
C LEU A 303 -13.75 -33.90 25.15
N ARG A 304 -13.51 -35.19 24.85
CA ARG A 304 -14.32 -36.28 25.42
C ARG A 304 -14.19 -36.39 26.94
N CYS A 305 -13.00 -36.14 27.47
CA CYS A 305 -12.72 -36.21 28.92
C CYS A 305 -12.67 -34.82 29.57
N HIS A 306 -12.31 -33.80 28.78
CA HIS A 306 -12.23 -32.40 29.19
C HIS A 306 -13.23 -31.56 28.38
N PRO A 307 -14.56 -31.75 28.56
CA PRO A 307 -15.59 -31.09 27.76
C PRO A 307 -15.68 -29.58 27.98
N GLY A 308 -14.99 -29.05 28.99
CA GLY A 308 -14.81 -27.61 29.26
C GLY A 308 -13.46 -27.05 28.78
N GLY A 309 -12.60 -27.89 28.18
CA GLY A 309 -11.20 -27.59 27.86
C GLY A 309 -10.33 -27.22 29.06
N ILE A 310 -10.73 -27.69 30.26
CA ILE A 310 -9.99 -27.49 31.51
C ILE A 310 -9.45 -28.86 31.95
N ALA A 311 -8.15 -28.91 32.26
CA ALA A 311 -7.54 -30.07 32.92
C ALA A 311 -8.19 -30.25 34.31
N ARG A 312 -8.70 -31.44 34.59
CA ARG A 312 -9.35 -31.80 35.86
C ARG A 312 -8.33 -32.36 36.84
#